data_AF-A0A7D5SAB6-F1
#
_entry.id   AF-A0A7D5SAB6-F1
#
_cell.length_a   1.000
_cell.length_b   1.000
_cell.length_c   1.000
_cell.angle_alpha   90.00
_cell.angle_beta   90.00
_cell.angle_gamma   90.00
#
_symmetry.space_group_name_H-M   'P 1'
#
loop_
_entity.id
_entity.type
_entity.pdbx_description
1 polymer ?
#
loop_
_entity_poly.entity_id
_entity_poly.type
_entity_poly.pdbx_seq_one_letter_code
_entity_poly.pdbx_strand_id
1 'polypeptide(L)'
;MQLATGEYVGFVDSDDYLEPNYFQGVRELLVSQPDMLVISYKRKYEKKPGFFERRYPFTKPYPAECTSLKQRPDILCHTEGAAWMRLVKTQVIQNNAHLRFSSSPIALDVEFSSKLFCT
;
A
#
# COMPACT_ATOMS: atom_id res chain seq x y z
N MET A 1 -4.62 14.32 3.02
CA MET A 1 -3.95 13.70 4.20
C MET A 1 -4.03 14.53 5.48
N GLN A 2 -4.14 15.87 5.44
CA GLN A 2 -4.13 16.71 6.66
C GLN A 2 -5.33 16.55 7.61
N LEU A 3 -6.46 16.04 7.11
CA LEU A 3 -7.67 15.84 7.92
C LEU A 3 -7.73 14.46 8.59
N ALA A 4 -6.83 13.54 8.24
CA ALA A 4 -6.83 12.20 8.81
C ALA A 4 -6.29 12.21 10.25
N THR A 5 -7.05 11.64 11.19
CA THR A 5 -6.72 11.62 12.62
C THR A 5 -6.46 10.21 13.17
N GLY A 6 -6.60 9.18 12.34
CA GLY A 6 -6.29 7.80 12.72
C GLY A 6 -4.80 7.58 12.96
N GLU A 7 -4.44 6.53 13.69
CA GLU A 7 -3.05 6.13 13.92
C GLU A 7 -2.34 5.75 12.61
N TYR A 8 -3.09 5.15 11.69
CA TYR A 8 -2.66 4.80 10.34
C TYR A 8 -3.59 5.44 9.30
N VAL A 9 -3.03 5.74 8.13
CA VAL A 9 -3.73 6.21 6.93
C VAL A 9 -3.55 5.18 5.83
N GLY A 10 -4.65 4.79 5.18
CA GLY A 10 -4.65 4.06 3.92
C GLY A 10 -5.50 4.78 2.88
N PHE A 11 -5.39 4.34 1.63
CA PHE A 11 -6.12 4.88 0.50
C PHE A 11 -7.01 3.79 -0.10
N VAL A 12 -8.20 4.18 -0.54
CA VAL A 12 -9.14 3.32 -1.26
C VAL A 12 -9.72 4.18 -2.37
N ASP A 13 -9.60 3.73 -3.62
CA ASP A 13 -10.14 4.45 -4.76
C ASP A 13 -11.67 4.32 -4.78
N SER A 14 -12.34 5.26 -5.45
CA SER A 14 -13.81 5.34 -5.43
C SER A 14 -14.52 4.19 -6.14
N ASP A 15 -13.81 3.46 -6.99
CA ASP A 15 -14.26 2.28 -7.72
C ASP A 15 -13.83 0.96 -7.08
N ASP A 16 -13.13 1.03 -5.94
CA ASP A 16 -12.72 -0.13 -5.15
C ASP A 16 -13.63 -0.38 -3.94
N TYR A 17 -13.54 -1.59 -3.39
CA TYR A 17 -14.18 -1.95 -2.13
C TYR A 17 -13.28 -2.84 -1.28
N LEU A 18 -13.51 -2.81 0.03
CA LEU A 18 -12.79 -3.62 1.00
C LEU A 18 -13.55 -4.92 1.29
N GLU A 19 -12.80 -6.01 1.49
CA GLU A 19 -13.38 -7.27 1.96
C GLU A 19 -13.99 -7.10 3.37
N PRO A 20 -15.07 -7.82 3.73
CA PRO A 20 -15.74 -7.65 5.03
C PRO A 20 -14.84 -7.80 6.26
N ASN A 21 -13.79 -8.63 6.16
CA ASN A 21 -12.83 -8.89 7.23
C ASN A 21 -11.55 -8.04 7.13
N TYR A 22 -11.49 -7.06 6.22
CA TYR A 22 -10.31 -6.25 5.96
C TYR A 22 -9.73 -5.60 7.24
N PHE A 23 -10.57 -4.87 7.99
CA PHE A 23 -10.11 -4.17 9.19
C PHE A 23 -9.70 -5.11 10.32
N GLN A 24 -10.31 -6.29 10.41
CA GLN A 24 -9.91 -7.30 11.38
C GLN A 24 -8.49 -7.79 11.07
N GLY A 25 -8.22 -8.20 9.82
CA GLY A 25 -6.90 -8.66 9.41
C GLY A 25 -5.83 -7.57 9.54
N VAL A 26 -6.15 -6.33 9.16
CA VAL A 26 -5.27 -5.18 9.38
C VAL A 26 -4.93 -5.01 10.86
N ARG A 27 -5.93 -5.04 11.76
CA ARG A 27 -5.72 -4.87 13.20
C ARG A 27 -4.77 -5.92 13.77
N GLU A 28 -4.89 -7.17 13.34
CA GLU A 28 -4.02 -8.27 13.78
C GLU A 28 -2.55 -8.03 13.36
N LEU A 29 -2.33 -7.49 12.16
CA LEU A 29 -0.99 -7.18 11.63
C LEU A 29 -0.36 -5.93 12.26
N LEU A 30 -1.18 -4.94 12.63
CA LEU A 30 -0.73 -3.69 13.24
C LEU A 30 -0.29 -3.84 14.71
N VAL A 31 -0.47 -5.01 15.35
CA VAL A 31 0.03 -5.28 16.72
C VAL A 31 1.53 -5.06 16.83
N SER A 32 2.28 -5.36 15.77
CA SER A 32 3.73 -5.12 15.69
C SER A 32 4.12 -3.65 15.52
N GLN A 33 3.13 -2.76 15.39
CA GLN A 33 3.33 -1.32 15.21
C GLN A 33 4.28 -0.98 14.05
N PRO A 34 4.08 -1.53 12.83
CA PRO A 34 4.96 -1.26 11.70
C PRO A 34 4.79 0.18 11.22
N ASP A 35 5.84 0.81 10.69
CA ASP A 35 5.70 2.16 10.09
C ASP A 35 4.83 2.15 8.84
N MET A 36 4.81 1.01 8.15
CA MET A 36 4.00 0.76 6.98
C MET A 36 3.61 -0.72 6.90
N LEU A 37 2.33 -0.96 6.62
CA LEU A 37 1.78 -2.25 6.24
C LEU A 37 1.51 -2.25 4.73
N VAL A 38 1.96 -3.31 4.05
CA VAL A 38 1.66 -3.56 2.65
C VAL A 38 0.62 -4.67 2.57
N ILE A 39 -0.47 -4.41 1.87
CA ILE A 39 -1.56 -5.37 1.63
C ILE A 39 -1.59 -5.79 0.17
N SER A 40 -2.19 -6.95 -0.10
CA SER A 40 -2.50 -7.37 -1.47
C SER A 40 -3.93 -6.98 -1.84
N TYR A 41 -4.24 -7.03 -3.13
CA TYR A 41 -5.58 -6.77 -3.65
C TYR A 41 -5.97 -7.87 -4.65
N LYS A 42 -7.27 -7.98 -4.89
CA LYS A 42 -7.82 -8.83 -5.95
C LYS A 42 -8.48 -7.92 -6.97
N ARG A 43 -8.08 -8.02 -8.24
CA ARG A 43 -8.81 -7.34 -9.32
C ARG A 43 -10.12 -8.04 -9.58
N LYS A 44 -11.21 -7.29 -9.49
CA LYS A 44 -12.52 -7.69 -9.97
C LYS A 44 -12.73 -7.06 -11.34
N TYR A 45 -13.03 -7.87 -12.33
CA TYR A 45 -13.30 -7.40 -13.67
C TYR A 45 -14.80 -7.50 -13.96
N GLU A 46 -15.42 -6.41 -14.42
CA GLU A 46 -16.79 -6.45 -14.93
C GLU A 46 -16.88 -7.21 -16.26
N LYS A 47 -15.79 -7.16 -17.05
CA LYS A 47 -15.64 -7.84 -18.33
C LYS A 47 -14.61 -8.95 -18.22
N LYS A 48 -14.61 -9.89 -19.17
CA LYS A 48 -13.57 -10.93 -19.19
C LYS A 48 -12.18 -10.29 -19.31
N PRO A 49 -11.23 -10.61 -18.43
CA PRO A 49 -9.88 -10.06 -18.49
C PRO A 49 -9.20 -10.42 -19.80
N GLY A 50 -8.37 -9.50 -20.29
CA GLY A 50 -7.60 -9.65 -21.51
C GLY A 50 -6.54 -10.75 -21.40
N PHE A 51 -5.89 -11.07 -22.52
CA PHE A 51 -4.86 -12.12 -22.55
C PHE A 51 -3.71 -11.87 -21.57
N PHE A 52 -3.20 -10.63 -21.51
CA PHE A 52 -2.10 -10.27 -20.62
C PHE A 52 -2.48 -10.39 -19.14
N GLU A 53 -3.66 -9.90 -18.75
CA GLU A 53 -4.12 -9.94 -17.36
C GLU A 53 -4.32 -11.37 -16.84
N ARG A 54 -4.72 -12.29 -17.73
CA ARG A 54 -4.80 -13.73 -17.38
C ARG A 54 -3.43 -14.37 -17.20
N ARG A 55 -2.41 -13.90 -17.92
CA ARG A 55 -1.04 -14.42 -17.87
C ARG A 55 -0.25 -13.87 -16.68
N TYR A 56 -0.61 -12.67 -16.21
CA TYR A 56 0.08 -11.95 -15.14
C TYR A 56 -0.91 -11.58 -14.02
N PRO A 57 -1.27 -12.54 -13.15
CA PRO A 57 -2.16 -12.26 -12.03
C PRO A 57 -1.52 -11.27 -11.06
N PHE A 58 -2.30 -10.30 -10.61
CA PHE A 58 -1.89 -9.22 -9.69
C PHE A 58 -1.84 -9.66 -8.22
N THR A 59 -2.02 -10.95 -7.94
CA THR A 59 -1.95 -11.49 -6.58
C THR A 59 -0.53 -11.91 -6.26
N LYS A 60 0.28 -10.97 -5.78
CA LYS A 60 1.60 -11.28 -5.22
C LYS A 60 1.48 -11.57 -3.72
N PRO A 61 1.99 -12.71 -3.24
CA PRO A 61 2.09 -12.95 -1.80
C PRO A 61 3.18 -12.05 -1.22
N TYR A 62 2.88 -11.40 -0.09
CA TYR A 62 3.85 -10.69 0.73
C TYR A 62 4.27 -11.55 1.92
N PRO A 63 5.49 -11.41 2.44
CA PRO A 63 5.89 -12.04 3.69
C PRO A 63 4.94 -11.60 4.82
N ALA A 64 4.50 -12.55 5.65
CA ALA A 64 3.61 -12.25 6.77
C ALA A 64 4.34 -11.60 7.97
N GLU A 65 5.67 -11.65 7.98
CA GLU A 65 6.49 -11.17 9.09
C GLU A 65 6.83 -9.69 8.94
N CYS A 66 6.65 -8.93 10.02
CA CYS A 66 7.14 -7.55 10.11
C CYS A 66 8.67 -7.55 10.12
N THR A 67 9.30 -6.83 9.19
CA THR A 67 10.76 -6.74 9.09
C THR A 67 11.22 -5.34 8.74
N SER A 68 12.48 -5.03 9.02
CA SER A 68 13.10 -3.78 8.62
C SER A 68 13.58 -3.86 7.17
N LEU A 69 13.36 -2.80 6.40
CA LEU A 69 13.90 -2.68 5.05
C LEU A 69 15.43 -2.80 5.01
N LYS A 70 16.14 -2.37 6.07
CA LYS A 70 17.60 -2.53 6.17
C LYS A 70 18.04 -3.99 6.25
N GLN A 71 17.21 -4.85 6.84
CA GLN A 71 17.47 -6.28 6.99
C GLN A 71 17.05 -7.06 5.74
N ARG A 72 15.98 -6.62 5.06
CA ARG A 72 15.39 -7.28 3.90
C ARG A 72 15.14 -6.30 2.74
N PRO A 73 16.20 -5.74 2.14
CA PRO A 73 16.06 -4.78 1.04
C PRO A 73 15.44 -5.41 -0.22
N ASP A 74 15.52 -6.74 -0.36
CA ASP A 74 14.93 -7.51 -1.45
C ASP A 74 13.41 -7.34 -1.56
N ILE A 75 12.73 -6.97 -0.46
CA ILE A 75 11.28 -6.73 -0.45
C ILE A 75 10.88 -5.63 -1.44
N LEU A 76 11.75 -4.64 -1.71
CA LEU A 76 11.48 -3.58 -2.69
C LEU A 76 11.25 -4.14 -4.10
N CYS A 77 11.99 -5.19 -4.48
CA CYS A 77 11.89 -5.82 -5.79
C CYS A 77 10.54 -6.54 -6.00
N HIS A 78 9.82 -6.80 -4.92
CA HIS A 78 8.57 -7.55 -4.93
C HIS A 78 7.36 -6.69 -4.58
N THR A 79 7.56 -5.43 -4.18
CA THR A 79 6.49 -4.55 -3.76
C THR A 79 5.93 -3.73 -4.92
N GLU A 80 4.61 -3.71 -5.04
CA GLU A 80 3.92 -2.90 -6.04
C GLU A 80 3.87 -1.42 -5.63
N GLY A 81 3.84 -0.56 -6.66
CA GLY A 81 3.88 0.90 -6.51
C GLY A 81 2.50 1.54 -6.34
N ALA A 82 1.43 0.78 -6.12
CA ALA A 82 0.09 1.34 -5.94
C ALA A 82 -0.11 1.88 -4.52
N ALA A 83 -0.64 3.11 -4.40
CA ALA A 83 -0.81 3.77 -3.11
C ALA A 83 -1.88 3.12 -2.22
N TRP A 84 -2.97 2.60 -2.82
CA TRP A 84 -4.04 1.90 -2.12
C TRP A 84 -3.62 0.58 -1.44
N MET A 85 -2.39 0.11 -1.72
CA MET A 85 -1.83 -1.07 -1.06
C MET A 85 -1.11 -0.75 0.24
N ARG A 86 -1.09 0.51 0.68
CA ARG A 86 -0.31 0.97 1.84
C ARG A 86 -1.22 1.47 2.95
N LEU A 87 -0.96 0.97 4.15
CA LEU A 87 -1.36 1.63 5.39
C LEU A 87 -0.10 2.14 6.06
N VAL A 88 0.01 3.45 6.24
CA VAL A 88 1.21 4.11 6.75
C VAL A 88 0.87 4.79 8.07
N LYS A 89 1.75 4.72 9.07
CA LYS A 89 1.58 5.50 10.30
C LYS A 89 1.38 6.97 9.96
N THR A 90 0.33 7.57 10.49
CA THR A 90 -0.02 8.96 10.19
C THR A 90 1.12 9.92 10.58
N GLN A 91 1.81 9.64 11.68
CA GLN A 91 2.98 10.42 12.12
C GLN A 91 4.14 10.37 11.12
N VAL A 92 4.37 9.24 10.42
CA VAL A 92 5.41 9.14 9.38
C VAL A 92 5.11 10.12 8.25
N ILE A 93 3.85 10.20 7.81
CA ILE A 93 3.41 11.16 6.78
C ILE A 93 3.53 12.60 7.28
N GLN A 94 3.08 12.87 8.51
CA GLN A 94 3.06 14.22 9.07
C GLN A 94 4.48 14.78 9.32
N ASN A 95 5.41 13.93 9.75
CA ASN A 95 6.80 14.32 10.02
C ASN A 95 7.63 14.49 8.75
N ASN A 96 7.14 13.99 7.60
CA ASN A 96 7.88 13.98 6.34
C ASN A 96 7.10 14.69 5.23
N ALA A 97 7.30 16.01 5.11
CA ALA A 97 6.60 16.84 4.13
C ALA A 97 6.77 16.37 2.66
N HIS A 98 7.87 15.68 2.34
CA HIS A 98 8.15 15.14 1.02
C HIS A 98 7.23 13.98 0.62
N LEU A 99 6.59 13.30 1.59
CA LEU A 99 5.65 12.17 1.37
C LEU A 99 4.30 12.61 0.81
N ARG A 100 4.12 13.86 0.38
CA ARG A 100 2.89 14.25 -0.32
C ARG A 100 2.92 13.78 -1.77
N PHE A 101 1.74 13.42 -2.28
CA PHE A 101 1.54 13.28 -3.72
C PHE A 101 1.99 14.56 -4.43
N SER A 102 2.69 14.39 -5.55
CA SER A 102 3.07 15.53 -6.37
C SER A 102 1.83 16.09 -7.08
N SER A 103 1.98 17.25 -7.71
CA SER A 103 0.93 17.83 -8.55
C SER A 103 0.90 17.23 -9.96
N SER A 104 1.87 16.38 -10.31
CA SER A 104 1.92 15.73 -11.62
C SER A 104 0.90 14.60 -11.65
N PRO A 105 -0.03 14.51 -12.61
CA PRO A 105 -1.00 13.41 -12.64
C PRO A 105 -0.40 12.06 -13.05
N ILE A 106 0.84 12.04 -13.55
CA ILE A 106 1.47 10.85 -14.11
C ILE A 106 2.28 10.13 -13.03
N ALA A 107 2.03 8.84 -12.86
CA ALA A 107 2.78 7.92 -11.99
C ALA A 107 2.85 8.36 -10.51
N LEU A 108 1.82 9.07 -10.04
CA LEU A 108 1.69 9.56 -8.66
C LEU A 108 1.88 8.49 -7.61
N ASP A 109 1.26 7.33 -7.81
CA ASP A 109 1.31 6.23 -6.86
C ASP A 109 2.72 5.66 -6.74
N VAL A 110 3.40 5.51 -7.88
CA VAL A 110 4.77 5.00 -7.94
C VAL A 110 5.70 5.98 -7.22
N GLU A 111 5.58 7.28 -7.50
CA GLU A 111 6.36 8.31 -6.83
C GLU A 111 6.12 8.31 -5.31
N PHE A 112 4.86 8.35 -4.88
CA PHE A 112 4.48 8.31 -3.46
C PHE A 112 5.01 7.04 -2.77
N SER A 113 4.80 5.88 -3.39
CA SER A 113 5.24 4.59 -2.85
C SER A 113 6.75 4.48 -2.74
N SER A 114 7.50 5.02 -3.72
CA SER A 114 8.96 5.06 -3.67
C SER A 114 9.47 5.95 -2.53
N LYS A 115 8.85 7.12 -2.32
CA LYS A 115 9.23 8.04 -1.23
C LYS A 115 9.09 7.41 0.16
N LEU A 116 8.08 6.56 0.37
CA LEU A 116 7.88 5.84 1.65
C LEU A 116 9.06 4.95 2.05
N PHE A 117 9.90 4.52 1.10
CA PHE A 117 11.08 3.72 1.39
C PHE A 117 12.35 4.55 1.64
N CYS A 118 12.25 5.87 1.51
CA CYS A 118 13.36 6.82 1.73
C CYS A 118 13.32 7.50 3.11
N THR A 119 12.40 7.09 3.99
CA THR A 119 12.20 7.66 5.33
C THR A 119 12.91 6.88 6.42
#